data_AF-A0A0F9HKB2-F1
#
_entry.id   AF-A0A0F9HKB2-F1
#
_cell.length_a   1.000
_cell.length_b   1.000
_cell.length_c   1.000
_cell.angle_alpha   90.00
_cell.angle_beta   90.00
_cell.angle_gamma   90.00
#
_symmetry.space_group_name_H-M   'P 1'
#
loop_
_entity.id
_entity.type
_entity.pdbx_description
1 polymer ?
#
loop_
_entity_poly.entity_id
_entity_poly.type
_entity_poly.pdbx_seq_one_letter_code
_entity_poly.pdbx_strand_id
1 'polypeptide(L)'
;MIRNWLTEDHSIDLPKLFAHLGYTFISKENTHHTFEKGGAYYVAIRTEKGFMYYKVQRPQEKLSASDLVTEHVSKTEGENKETIWDKVDSLYMEVLEEKTLLIDDRSKGPMVIVPKDFNHFSTYGLKLHRAADPLYTDLEELDAFSG
;
A
#
# COMPACT_ATOMS: atom_id res chain seq x y z
N MET A 1 11.47 -3.41 -27.21
CA MET A 1 12.46 -3.40 -26.10
C MET A 1 11.72 -3.89 -24.87
N ILE A 2 12.10 -5.04 -24.32
CA ILE A 2 11.40 -5.64 -23.17
C ILE A 2 11.80 -4.84 -21.93
N ARG A 3 10.79 -4.40 -21.19
CA ARG A 3 10.87 -3.38 -20.16
C ARG A 3 11.53 -3.90 -18.89
N ASN A 4 12.81 -3.61 -18.71
CA ASN A 4 13.62 -3.97 -17.54
C ASN A 4 13.19 -3.27 -16.25
N TRP A 5 12.19 -2.39 -16.27
CA TRP A 5 11.71 -1.74 -15.07
C TRP A 5 10.90 -2.66 -14.16
N LEU A 6 10.10 -3.59 -14.71
CA LEU A 6 9.33 -4.57 -13.92
C LEU A 6 10.21 -5.43 -12.99
N THR A 7 11.47 -5.65 -13.37
CA THR A 7 12.40 -6.42 -12.54
C THR A 7 12.89 -5.66 -11.32
N GLU A 8 12.85 -4.32 -11.33
CA GLU A 8 13.38 -3.47 -10.25
C GLU A 8 12.31 -3.01 -9.25
N ASP A 9 11.04 -3.39 -9.44
CA ASP A 9 9.92 -3.00 -8.56
C ASP A 9 10.18 -3.32 -7.08
N HIS A 10 10.91 -4.40 -6.81
CA HIS A 10 11.26 -4.85 -5.47
C HIS A 10 12.21 -3.90 -4.73
N SER A 11 12.96 -3.08 -5.47
CA SER A 11 13.96 -2.14 -4.95
C SER A 11 13.36 -0.78 -4.57
N ILE A 12 12.10 -0.51 -4.92
CA ILE A 12 11.45 0.79 -4.74
C ILE A 12 10.71 0.86 -3.38
N ASP A 13 10.91 1.96 -2.67
CA ASP A 13 10.20 2.29 -1.43
C ASP A 13 8.84 2.93 -1.77
N LEU A 14 7.78 2.11 -1.78
CA LEU A 14 6.42 2.57 -2.11
C LEU A 14 5.95 3.77 -1.27
N PRO A 15 6.09 3.79 0.07
CA PRO A 15 5.76 4.96 0.88
C PRO A 15 6.39 6.28 0.38
N LYS A 16 7.66 6.25 -0.03
CA LYS A 16 8.34 7.44 -0.56
C LYS A 16 7.85 7.78 -1.96
N LEU A 17 7.62 6.77 -2.80
CA LEU A 17 7.05 6.96 -4.13
C LEU A 17 5.64 7.61 -4.05
N PHE A 18 4.80 7.18 -3.11
CA PHE A 18 3.50 7.83 -2.88
C PHE A 18 3.65 9.31 -2.54
N ALA A 19 4.58 9.66 -1.64
CA ALA A 19 4.85 11.04 -1.28
C ALA A 19 5.36 11.86 -2.47
N HIS A 20 6.29 11.29 -3.26
CA HIS A 20 6.83 11.93 -4.47
C HIS A 20 5.74 12.19 -5.53
N LEU A 21 4.79 11.25 -5.69
CA LEU A 21 3.68 11.38 -6.63
C LEU A 21 2.50 12.23 -6.10
N GLY A 22 2.69 12.92 -4.97
CA GLY A 22 1.72 13.86 -4.40
C GLY A 22 0.50 13.22 -3.73
N TYR A 23 0.64 11.99 -3.21
CA TYR A 23 -0.42 11.38 -2.39
C TYR A 23 -0.33 11.90 -0.95
N THR A 24 -1.48 12.13 -0.32
CA THR A 24 -1.57 12.60 1.06
C THR A 24 -1.39 11.42 2.00
N PHE A 25 -0.43 11.53 2.93
CA PHE A 25 -0.23 10.54 3.99
C PHE A 25 -1.33 10.66 5.05
N ILE A 26 -2.03 9.56 5.34
CA ILE A 26 -3.15 9.54 6.29
C ILE A 26 -2.76 8.90 7.63
N SER A 27 -2.18 7.70 7.60
CA SER A 27 -1.88 6.96 8.82
C SER A 27 -0.64 6.08 8.71
N LYS A 28 0.05 5.96 9.85
CA LYS A 28 1.20 5.08 10.05
C LYS A 28 0.81 3.98 11.03
N GLU A 29 0.80 2.74 10.57
CA GLU A 29 0.75 1.56 11.43
C GLU A 29 2.02 0.74 11.20
N ASN A 30 2.40 -0.09 12.18
CA ASN A 30 3.62 -0.91 12.06
C ASN A 30 3.51 -1.93 10.91
N THR A 31 2.29 -2.33 10.53
CA THR A 31 2.04 -3.32 9.47
C THR A 31 1.76 -2.70 8.11
N HIS A 32 1.21 -1.48 8.07
CA HIS A 32 0.75 -0.85 6.85
C HIS A 32 0.78 0.68 6.95
N HIS A 33 0.91 1.35 5.81
CA HIS A 33 0.79 2.81 5.71
C HIS A 33 -0.38 3.15 4.79
N THR A 34 -1.17 4.15 5.17
CA THR A 34 -2.35 4.56 4.39
C THR A 34 -2.14 5.92 3.75
N PHE A 35 -2.52 6.02 2.48
CA PHE A 35 -2.41 7.21 1.64
C PHE A 35 -3.77 7.52 1.01
N GLU A 36 -4.00 8.79 0.68
CA GLU A 36 -5.21 9.26 0.01
C GLU A 36 -4.85 10.13 -1.19
N LYS A 37 -5.61 9.98 -2.28
CA LYS A 37 -5.53 10.86 -3.43
C LYS A 37 -6.86 10.90 -4.15
N GLY A 38 -7.46 12.08 -4.23
CA GLY A 38 -8.72 12.30 -4.96
C GLY A 38 -9.88 11.45 -4.41
N GLY A 39 -9.95 11.27 -3.08
CA GLY A 39 -11.00 10.48 -2.42
C GLY A 39 -10.80 8.96 -2.48
N ALA A 40 -9.75 8.47 -3.13
CA ALA A 40 -9.37 7.06 -3.09
C ALA A 40 -8.29 6.81 -2.03
N TYR A 41 -8.46 5.73 -1.26
CA TYR A 41 -7.53 5.31 -0.22
C TYR A 41 -6.69 4.13 -0.69
N TYR A 42 -5.39 4.23 -0.43
CA TYR A 42 -4.36 3.28 -0.82
C TYR A 42 -3.63 2.81 0.42
N VAL A 43 -3.32 1.51 0.48
CA VAL A 43 -2.62 0.90 1.61
C VAL A 43 -1.35 0.27 1.08
N ALA A 44 -0.20 0.77 1.54
CA ALA A 44 1.10 0.16 1.29
C ALA A 44 1.40 -0.88 2.38
N ILE A 45 1.98 -2.00 1.97
CA ILE A 45 2.43 -3.11 2.82
C ILE A 45 3.83 -3.55 2.41
N ARG A 46 4.59 -4.10 3.36
CA ARG A 46 5.92 -4.66 3.09
C ARG A 46 5.84 -6.19 3.10
N THR A 47 6.26 -6.82 2.02
CA THR A 47 6.37 -8.29 1.92
C THR A 47 7.84 -8.71 1.87
N GLU A 48 8.12 -10.02 1.94
CA GLU A 48 9.47 -10.56 1.78
C GLU A 48 10.11 -10.19 0.43
N LYS A 49 9.29 -10.00 -0.60
CA LYS A 49 9.72 -9.69 -1.97
C LYS A 49 9.83 -8.19 -2.26
N GLY A 50 9.57 -7.34 -1.26
CA GLY A 50 9.51 -5.88 -1.43
C GLY A 50 8.14 -5.29 -1.08
N PHE A 51 7.93 -4.03 -1.43
CA PHE A 51 6.69 -3.33 -1.13
C PHE A 51 5.60 -3.65 -2.14
N MET A 52 4.37 -3.77 -1.65
CA MET A 52 3.16 -3.85 -2.47
C MET A 52 2.13 -2.88 -1.92
N TYR A 53 1.17 -2.48 -2.76
CA TYR A 53 0.02 -1.70 -2.29
C TYR A 53 -1.28 -2.26 -2.83
N TYR A 54 -2.39 -1.78 -2.29
CA TYR A 54 -3.72 -2.06 -2.81
C TYR A 54 -4.65 -0.90 -2.51
N LYS A 55 -5.75 -0.83 -3.25
CA LYS A 55 -6.85 0.11 -2.98
C LYS A 55 -7.72 -0.47 -1.88
N VAL A 56 -8.19 0.38 -0.95
CA VAL A 56 -9.05 -0.07 0.16
C VAL A 56 -10.30 -0.79 -0.35
N GLN A 57 -10.84 -0.38 -1.51
CA GLN A 57 -12.01 -1.02 -2.12
C GLN A 57 -11.73 -2.41 -2.70
N ARG A 58 -10.45 -2.75 -2.98
CA ARG A 58 -10.03 -4.01 -3.61
C ARG A 58 -8.79 -4.58 -2.92
N PRO A 59 -8.89 -5.01 -1.66
CA PRO A 59 -7.73 -5.45 -0.89
C PRO A 59 -7.08 -6.74 -1.41
N GLN A 60 -7.79 -7.50 -2.26
CA GLN A 60 -7.28 -8.71 -2.91
C GLN A 60 -6.31 -8.38 -4.07
N GLU A 61 -6.45 -7.21 -4.68
CA GLU A 61 -5.62 -6.77 -5.80
C GLU A 61 -4.35 -6.11 -5.25
N LYS A 62 -3.27 -6.89 -5.11
CA LYS A 62 -1.94 -6.39 -4.75
C LYS A 62 -1.20 -5.90 -5.99
N LEU A 63 -0.81 -4.64 -5.98
CA LEU A 63 -0.15 -3.92 -7.05
C LEU A 63 1.26 -3.52 -6.63
N SER A 64 2.17 -3.37 -7.59
CA SER A 64 3.58 -2.99 -7.37
C SER A 64 3.88 -1.56 -7.82
N ALA A 65 5.11 -1.08 -7.62
CA ALA A 65 5.49 0.30 -7.94
C ALA A 65 5.23 0.68 -9.40
N SER A 66 5.53 -0.21 -10.34
CA SER A 66 5.15 -0.14 -11.75
C SER A 66 3.68 0.21 -11.98
N ASP A 67 2.76 -0.47 -11.30
CA ASP A 67 1.33 -0.23 -11.43
C ASP A 67 0.98 1.19 -10.93
N LEU A 68 1.63 1.66 -9.87
CA LEU A 68 1.41 3.01 -9.33
C LEU A 68 1.87 4.09 -10.31
N VAL A 69 3.06 3.93 -10.90
CA VAL A 69 3.60 4.83 -11.92
C VAL A 69 2.69 4.84 -13.16
N THR A 70 2.25 3.66 -13.61
CA THR A 70 1.34 3.51 -14.75
C THR A 70 -0.01 4.18 -14.48
N GLU A 71 -0.60 3.98 -13.29
CA GLU A 71 -1.84 4.65 -12.89
C GLU A 71 -1.67 6.16 -12.81
N HIS A 72 -0.53 6.64 -12.29
CA HIS A 72 -0.23 8.07 -12.24
C HIS A 72 -0.18 8.67 -13.64
N VAL A 73 0.68 8.15 -14.52
CA VAL A 73 0.84 8.67 -15.89
C VAL A 73 -0.48 8.64 -16.66
N SER A 74 -1.27 7.57 -16.50
CA SER A 74 -2.58 7.45 -17.14
C SER A 74 -3.59 8.51 -16.68
N LYS A 75 -3.49 8.98 -15.43
CA LYS A 75 -4.35 10.04 -14.88
C LYS A 75 -3.87 11.45 -15.23
N THR A 76 -2.57 11.64 -15.41
CA THR A 76 -1.96 12.94 -15.72
C THR A 76 -1.94 13.23 -17.22
N GLU A 77 -2.17 12.24 -18.08
CA GLU A 77 -2.30 12.47 -19.52
C GLU A 77 -3.60 13.21 -19.87
N GLY A 78 -3.47 14.52 -20.07
CA GLY A 78 -4.30 15.31 -20.96
C GLY A 78 -3.51 15.64 -22.23
N GLU A 79 -4.04 15.23 -23.39
CA GLU A 79 -3.77 15.83 -24.71
C GLU A 79 -2.35 15.81 -25.34
N ASN A 80 -1.34 15.13 -24.78
CA ASN A 80 0.00 15.10 -25.40
C ASN A 80 0.26 13.86 -26.29
N LYS A 81 0.90 14.10 -27.46
CA LYS A 81 1.17 13.13 -28.54
C LYS A 81 2.26 12.07 -28.26
N GLU A 82 2.85 12.07 -27.08
CA GLU A 82 3.82 11.04 -26.67
C GLU A 82 3.08 9.74 -26.32
N THR A 83 3.69 8.58 -26.56
CA THR A 83 3.04 7.34 -26.14
C THR A 83 3.09 7.25 -24.61
N ILE A 84 1.97 6.90 -23.97
CA ILE A 84 1.84 6.68 -22.51
C ILE A 84 3.04 5.91 -21.95
N TRP A 85 3.52 4.94 -22.73
CA TRP A 85 4.60 4.08 -22.36
C TRP A 85 5.98 4.73 -22.30
N ASP A 86 6.26 5.71 -23.15
CA ASP A 86 7.52 6.46 -23.10
C ASP A 86 7.57 7.33 -21.84
N LYS A 87 6.42 7.87 -21.40
CA LYS A 87 6.30 8.62 -20.14
C LYS A 87 6.40 7.73 -18.91
N VAL A 88 5.79 6.54 -18.93
CA VAL A 88 5.97 5.57 -17.84
C VAL A 88 7.44 5.19 -17.72
N ASP A 89 8.11 4.93 -18.84
CA ASP A 89 9.54 4.57 -18.84
C ASP A 89 10.40 5.72 -18.30
N SER A 90 10.15 6.96 -18.74
CA SER A 90 10.89 8.14 -18.28
C SER A 90 10.72 8.38 -16.78
N LEU A 91 9.48 8.36 -16.29
CA LEU A 91 9.19 8.55 -14.86
C LEU A 91 9.76 7.42 -14.02
N TYR A 92 9.75 6.18 -14.53
CA TYR A 92 10.34 5.04 -13.82
C TYR A 92 11.87 5.14 -13.74
N MET A 93 12.53 5.57 -14.82
CA MET A 93 13.98 5.80 -14.82
C MET A 93 14.35 6.92 -13.84
N GLU A 94 13.57 8.00 -13.79
CA GLU A 94 13.76 9.08 -12.80
C GLU A 94 13.66 8.53 -11.37
N VAL A 95 12.66 7.69 -11.08
CA VAL A 95 12.51 7.04 -9.77
C VAL A 95 13.68 6.12 -9.43
N LEU A 96 14.24 5.39 -10.41
CA LEU A 96 15.41 4.53 -10.20
C LEU A 96 16.70 5.32 -10.00
N GLU A 97 16.85 6.47 -10.65
CA GLU A 97 17.99 7.36 -10.46
C GLU A 97 17.95 8.05 -9.09
N GLU A 98 16.75 8.31 -8.57
CA GLU A 98 16.54 8.91 -7.26
C GLU A 98 16.76 7.90 -6.12
N LYS A 99 18.01 7.76 -5.68
CA LYS A 99 18.40 6.85 -4.57
C LYS A 99 17.61 7.04 -3.28
N THR A 100 17.01 8.20 -3.07
CA THR A 100 16.14 8.50 -1.92
C THR A 100 14.87 7.65 -1.95
N LEU A 101 14.34 7.33 -3.14
CA LEU A 101 13.11 6.55 -3.39
C LEU A 101 13.35 5.04 -3.38
N LEU A 102 14.61 4.61 -3.35
CA LEU A 102 14.96 3.20 -3.23
C LEU A 102 14.96 2.75 -1.76
N ILE A 103 14.82 1.44 -1.57
CA ILE A 103 14.97 0.79 -0.27
C ILE A 103 16.44 0.89 0.13
N ASP A 104 16.76 1.78 1.08
CA ASP A 104 18.08 1.78 1.73
C ASP A 104 18.07 0.70 2.83
N ASP A 105 19.03 -0.22 2.76
CA ASP A 105 19.22 -1.30 3.74
C ASP A 105 19.50 -0.74 5.15
N ARG A 106 19.97 0.51 5.24
CA ARG A 106 20.14 1.27 6.49
C ARG A 106 18.86 1.97 6.95
N SER A 107 17.90 2.19 6.05
CA SER A 107 16.57 2.73 6.32
C SER A 107 15.49 1.66 6.20
N LYS A 108 15.73 0.45 6.74
CA LYS A 108 14.65 -0.47 7.08
C LYS A 108 13.73 0.24 8.06
N GLY A 109 12.79 1.02 7.53
CA GLY A 109 11.73 1.65 8.30
C GLY A 109 11.01 0.57 9.10
N PRO A 110 10.31 0.94 10.18
CA PRO A 110 9.75 0.03 11.18
C PRO A 110 8.62 -0.87 10.65
N MET A 111 8.39 -0.87 9.35
CA MET A 111 7.29 -1.59 8.73
C MET A 111 7.60 -3.09 8.74
N VAL A 112 6.76 -3.81 9.47
CA VAL A 112 6.83 -5.26 9.66
C VAL A 112 6.55 -5.94 8.32
N ILE A 113 7.30 -7.00 8.04
CA ILE A 113 7.07 -7.85 6.88
C ILE A 113 5.79 -8.66 7.13
N VAL A 114 4.83 -8.55 6.23
CA VAL A 114 3.55 -9.25 6.27
C VAL A 114 3.38 -10.21 5.09
N PRO A 115 2.54 -11.25 5.22
CA PRO A 115 2.18 -12.12 4.10
C PRO A 115 1.55 -11.34 2.94
N LYS A 116 1.66 -11.87 1.72
CA LYS A 116 1.11 -11.21 0.50
C LYS A 116 -0.42 -11.04 0.58
N ASP A 117 -1.08 -12.00 1.19
CA ASP A 117 -2.51 -12.10 1.46
C ASP A 117 -2.96 -11.23 2.65
N PHE A 118 -2.05 -10.48 3.27
CA PHE A 118 -2.37 -9.57 4.36
C PHE A 118 -3.39 -8.50 3.94
N ASN A 119 -4.41 -8.34 4.78
CA ASN A 119 -5.41 -7.30 4.68
C ASN A 119 -5.40 -6.47 5.97
N HIS A 120 -5.28 -5.15 5.84
CA HIS A 120 -5.27 -4.24 6.98
C HIS A 120 -6.57 -4.32 7.79
N PHE A 121 -7.71 -4.67 7.17
CA PHE A 121 -8.97 -4.88 7.88
C PHE A 121 -8.89 -5.96 8.97
N SER A 122 -8.06 -6.99 8.76
CA SER A 122 -7.85 -8.05 9.75
C SER A 122 -7.19 -7.54 11.04
N THR A 123 -6.51 -6.40 10.99
CA THR A 123 -5.90 -5.79 12.19
C THR A 123 -6.91 -5.13 13.11
N TYR A 124 -8.07 -4.69 12.59
CA TYR A 124 -9.12 -4.11 13.41
C TYR A 124 -9.89 -5.18 14.21
N GLY A 125 -10.11 -6.37 13.65
CA GLY A 125 -10.77 -7.49 14.34
C GLY A 125 -9.97 -8.00 15.55
N LEU A 126 -8.64 -8.03 15.45
CA LEU A 126 -7.76 -8.41 16.56
C LEU A 126 -7.78 -7.40 17.72
N LYS A 127 -8.00 -6.12 17.44
CA LYS A 127 -8.13 -5.08 18.48
C LYS A 127 -9.43 -5.27 19.29
N LEU A 128 -10.50 -5.77 18.68
CA LEU A 128 -11.77 -6.04 19.36
C LEU A 128 -11.66 -7.20 20.36
N HIS A 129 -10.95 -8.28 20.03
CA HIS A 129 -10.74 -9.40 20.96
C HIS A 129 -9.78 -9.06 22.11
N ARG A 130 -8.85 -8.12 21.89
CA ARG A 130 -7.92 -7.67 22.94
C ARG A 130 -8.52 -6.61 23.86
N ALA A 131 -9.58 -5.93 23.41
CA ALA A 131 -10.41 -5.01 24.17
C ALA A 131 -11.72 -5.66 24.63
N ALA A 132 -11.74 -6.99 24.78
CA ALA A 132 -12.74 -7.66 25.61
C ALA A 132 -12.48 -7.28 27.07
N ASP A 133 -12.86 -6.04 27.40
CA ASP A 133 -13.16 -5.63 28.77
C ASP A 133 -14.16 -6.65 29.34
N PRO A 134 -14.02 -7.10 30.59
CA PRO A 134 -14.93 -8.06 31.22
C PRO A 134 -16.38 -7.54 31.33
N LEU A 135 -16.65 -6.30 30.93
CA LEU A 135 -17.97 -5.67 30.98
C LEU A 135 -19.01 -6.28 30.03
N TYR A 136 -18.61 -7.08 29.04
CA TYR A 136 -19.53 -7.66 28.05
C TYR A 136 -19.45 -9.19 27.95
N THR A 137 -18.82 -9.86 28.91
CA THR A 137 -18.69 -11.33 28.88
C THR A 137 -19.91 -12.07 29.47
N ASP A 138 -20.80 -11.40 30.20
CA ASP A 138 -21.98 -12.03 30.84
C ASP A 138 -23.27 -11.84 30.04
N LEU A 139 -23.30 -12.30 28.80
CA LEU A 139 -24.58 -12.48 28.08
C LEU A 139 -25.06 -13.94 28.06
N GLU A 140 -24.28 -14.88 28.58
CA GLU A 140 -24.67 -16.29 28.69
C GLU A 140 -25.52 -16.62 29.94
N GLU A 141 -25.67 -15.69 30.90
CA GLU A 141 -26.52 -15.87 32.10
C GLU A 141 -27.90 -15.21 32.02
N LEU A 142 -28.25 -14.56 30.90
CA LEU A 142 -29.61 -14.05 30.72
C LEU A 142 -30.52 -15.16 30.21
N ASP A 143 -31.22 -15.80 31.15
CA ASP A 143 -32.35 -16.73 30.99
C ASP A 143 -33.58 -16.07 30.31
N ALA A 144 -33.35 -15.19 29.34
CA ALA A 144 -34.36 -14.40 28.65
C ALA A 144 -34.82 -15.04 27.32
N PHE A 145 -34.22 -16.16 26.91
CA PHE A 145 -34.55 -16.86 25.66
C PHE A 145 -34.67 -18.39 25.82
N SER A 146 -34.93 -18.88 27.03
CA SER A 146 -35.37 -20.26 27.26
C SER A 146 -36.88 -20.39 26.99
N GLY A 147 -37.22 -20.44 25.71
CA GLY A 147 -38.54 -20.84 25.21
C GLY A 147 -38.59 -22.33 24.87
#